data_AF-T1ZEG6-F1
#
_entry.id   AF-T1ZEG6-F1
#
_cell.length_a   1.000
_cell.length_b   1.000
_cell.length_c   1.000
_cell.angle_alpha   90.00
_cell.angle_beta   90.00
_cell.angle_gamma   90.00
#
_symmetry.space_group_name_H-M   'P 1'
#
loop_
_entity.id
_entity.type
_entity.pdbx_description
1 polymer ?
#
loop_
_entity_poly.entity_id
_entity_poly.type
_entity_poly.pdbx_seq_one_letter_code
_entity_poly.pdbx_strand_id
1 'polypeptide(L)'
;MEQRAVDNLYQQIRRKEEEYNELESAYRMQKKVFEAKHEEIFDRKFQLARIADDEAGKLNAFLYKTNHSYHDGERFFQSLQQLMDQSDSAFRKRSSTLEMEEEKLDRAYRKERAALEEEVNKLRREYANANYE
;
A
#
# COMPACT_ATOMS: atom_id res chain seq x y z
N MET A 1 -26.66 0.24 -44.17
CA MET A 1 -26.42 1.12 -43.00
C MET A 1 -25.84 0.31 -41.84
N GLU A 2 -26.00 -1.03 -41.81
CA GLU A 2 -25.50 -1.90 -40.75
C GLU A 2 -23.98 -1.92 -40.61
N GLN A 3 -23.21 -1.89 -41.71
CA GLN A 3 -21.75 -1.96 -41.63
C GLN A 3 -21.13 -0.81 -40.80
N ARG A 4 -21.67 0.41 -40.93
CA ARG A 4 -21.22 1.56 -40.11
C ARG A 4 -21.56 1.41 -38.64
N ALA A 5 -22.65 0.72 -38.30
CA ALA A 5 -23.07 0.48 -36.92
C ALA A 5 -22.20 -0.60 -36.26
N VAL A 6 -21.89 -1.68 -36.98
CA VAL A 6 -20.97 -2.74 -36.56
C VAL A 6 -19.56 -2.17 -36.34
N ASP A 7 -19.05 -1.36 -37.27
CA ASP A 7 -17.75 -0.70 -37.14
C ASP A 7 -17.73 0.26 -35.94
N ASN A 8 -18.83 0.95 -35.66
CA ASN A 8 -18.95 1.84 -34.50
C ASN A 8 -18.93 1.06 -33.18
N LEU A 9 -19.67 -0.05 -33.08
CA LEU A 9 -19.67 -0.94 -31.91
C LEU A 9 -18.28 -1.52 -31.64
N TYR A 10 -17.57 -1.95 -32.69
CA TYR A 10 -16.19 -2.43 -32.56
C TYR A 10 -15.25 -1.35 -31.99
N GLN A 11 -15.36 -0.12 -32.47
CA GLN A 11 -14.56 1.00 -31.94
C GLN A 11 -14.91 1.32 -30.47
N GLN A 12 -16.18 1.22 -30.07
CA GLN A 12 -16.58 1.41 -28.68
C GLN A 12 -16.01 0.33 -27.76
N ILE A 13 -16.05 -0.94 -28.18
CA ILE A 13 -15.44 -2.06 -27.43
C ILE A 13 -13.95 -1.79 -27.23
N ARG A 14 -13.23 -1.44 -28.30
CA ARG A 14 -11.80 -1.16 -28.24
C ARG A 14 -11.46 -0.02 -27.27
N ARG A 15 -12.21 1.08 -27.31
CA ARG A 15 -12.03 2.20 -26.37
C ARG A 15 -12.23 1.76 -24.92
N LYS A 16 -13.23 0.93 -24.65
CA LYS A 16 -13.50 0.42 -23.30
C LYS A 16 -12.42 -0.56 -22.82
N GLU A 17 -11.82 -1.34 -23.72
CA GLU A 17 -10.66 -2.16 -23.41
C GLU A 17 -9.42 -1.30 -23.11
N GLU A 18 -9.23 -0.18 -23.81
CA GLU A 18 -8.19 0.81 -23.50
C GLU A 18 -8.42 1.46 -22.12
N GLU A 19 -9.65 1.88 -21.80
CA GLU A 19 -10.03 2.39 -20.47
C GLU A 19 -9.73 1.37 -19.35
N TYR A 20 -10.03 0.09 -19.59
CA TYR A 20 -9.71 -0.99 -18.64
C TYR A 20 -8.20 -1.10 -18.39
N ASN A 21 -7.38 -1.04 -19.45
CA ASN A 21 -5.92 -1.13 -19.33
C ASN A 21 -5.33 0.08 -18.59
N GLU A 22 -5.86 1.27 -18.83
CA GLU A 22 -5.48 2.49 -18.11
C GLU A 22 -5.83 2.39 -16.63
N LEU A 23 -7.03 1.93 -16.30
CA LEU A 23 -7.47 1.69 -14.91
C LEU A 23 -6.55 0.70 -14.20
N GLU A 24 -6.24 -0.44 -14.83
CA GLU A 24 -5.34 -1.44 -14.25
C GLU A 24 -3.92 -0.89 -14.07
N SER A 25 -3.42 -0.13 -15.03
CA SER A 25 -2.09 0.50 -14.96
C SER A 25 -2.01 1.51 -13.83
N ALA A 26 -3.02 2.37 -13.69
CA ALA A 26 -3.11 3.36 -12.61
C ALA A 26 -3.20 2.68 -11.24
N TYR A 27 -4.03 1.64 -11.10
CA TYR A 27 -4.12 0.85 -9.87
C TYR A 27 -2.78 0.21 -9.50
N ARG A 28 -2.09 -0.45 -10.44
CA ARG A 28 -0.77 -1.04 -10.21
C ARG A 28 0.27 -0.01 -9.81
N MET A 29 0.25 1.19 -10.40
CA MET A 29 1.14 2.27 -10.01
C MET A 29 0.91 2.71 -8.56
N GLN A 30 -0.36 2.85 -8.15
CA GLN A 30 -0.68 3.20 -6.77
C GLN A 30 -0.32 2.08 -5.79
N LYS A 31 -0.49 0.81 -6.16
CA LYS A 31 -0.04 -0.33 -5.33
C LYS A 31 1.46 -0.28 -5.05
N LYS A 32 2.28 0.03 -6.05
CA LYS A 32 3.73 0.23 -5.83
C LYS A 32 4.06 1.36 -4.86
N VAL A 33 3.25 2.42 -4.85
CA VAL A 33 3.40 3.51 -3.87
C VAL A 33 3.07 3.02 -2.46
N PHE A 34 2.05 2.18 -2.29
CA PHE A 34 1.75 1.56 -0.99
C PHE A 34 2.85 0.60 -0.54
N GLU A 35 3.35 -0.25 -1.43
CA GLU A 35 4.49 -1.15 -1.14
C GLU A 35 5.69 -0.36 -0.61
N ALA A 36 6.10 0.71 -1.31
CA ALA A 36 7.20 1.57 -0.87
C ALA A 36 6.93 2.24 0.49
N LYS A 37 5.69 2.66 0.78
CA LYS A 37 5.32 3.23 2.08
C LYS A 37 5.38 2.20 3.20
N HIS A 38 4.98 0.95 2.94
CA HIS A 38 5.10 -0.14 3.90
C HIS A 38 6.58 -0.41 4.21
N GLU A 39 7.40 -0.58 3.19
CA GLU A 39 8.84 -0.77 3.33
C GLU A 39 9.48 0.35 4.15
N GLU A 40 9.19 1.62 3.83
CA GLU A 40 9.74 2.77 4.55
C GLU A 40 9.41 2.72 6.06
N ILE A 41 8.19 2.36 6.42
CA ILE A 41 7.77 2.31 7.83
C ILE A 41 8.43 1.15 8.56
N PHE A 42 8.54 -0.02 7.92
CA PHE A 42 9.25 -1.17 8.49
C PHE A 42 10.75 -0.87 8.67
N ASP A 43 11.39 -0.27 7.68
CA ASP A 43 12.80 0.11 7.73
C ASP A 43 13.07 1.09 8.87
N ARG A 44 12.23 2.12 9.02
CA ARG A 44 12.40 3.12 10.09
C ARG A 44 12.24 2.49 11.46
N LYS A 45 11.29 1.57 11.63
CA LYS A 45 11.12 0.82 12.89
C LYS A 45 12.35 -0.04 13.18
N PHE A 46 12.86 -0.75 12.18
CA PHE A 46 14.04 -1.59 12.34
C PHE A 46 15.29 -0.77 12.68
N GLN A 47 15.50 0.35 11.98
CA GLN A 47 16.61 1.26 12.25
C GLN A 47 16.57 1.81 13.67
N LEU A 48 15.39 2.21 14.16
CA LEU A 48 15.25 2.70 15.54
C LEU A 48 15.58 1.61 16.55
N ALA A 49 15.08 0.39 16.37
CA ALA A 49 15.38 -0.73 17.25
C ALA A 49 16.89 -0.98 17.34
N ARG A 50 17.58 -0.99 16.20
CA ARG A 50 19.04 -1.14 16.16
C ARG A 50 19.76 -0.01 16.91
N ILE A 51 19.34 1.25 16.72
CA ILE A 51 19.92 2.39 17.44
C ILE A 51 19.70 2.25 18.95
N ALA A 52 18.49 1.85 19.36
CA ALA A 52 18.18 1.65 20.76
C ALA A 52 19.07 0.56 21.40
N ASP A 53 19.25 -0.57 20.72
CA ASP A 53 20.13 -1.64 21.17
C ASP A 53 21.60 -1.17 21.27
N ASP A 54 22.09 -0.44 20.27
CA ASP A 54 23.44 0.13 20.27
C ASP A 54 23.64 1.09 21.46
N GLU A 55 22.68 1.97 21.71
CA GLU A 55 22.73 2.94 22.82
C GLU A 55 22.63 2.27 24.20
N ALA A 56 21.77 1.26 24.34
CA ALA A 56 21.71 0.42 25.53
C ALA A 56 23.05 -0.31 25.79
N GLY A 57 23.65 -0.85 24.73
CA GLY A 57 24.96 -1.51 24.78
C GLY A 57 26.07 -0.56 25.23
N LYS A 58 26.10 0.67 24.70
CA LYS A 58 27.08 1.71 25.09
C LYS A 58 26.96 2.06 26.56
N LEU A 59 25.74 2.28 27.07
CA LEU A 59 25.56 2.60 28.48
C LEU A 59 25.97 1.42 29.38
N ASN A 60 25.58 0.20 29.04
CA ASN A 60 26.01 -0.99 29.79
C ASN A 60 27.54 -1.11 29.87
N ALA A 61 28.23 -0.90 28.74
CA ALA A 61 29.68 -0.91 28.71
C ALA A 61 30.31 0.21 29.56
N PHE A 62 29.69 1.40 29.56
CA PHE A 62 30.12 2.53 30.39
C PHE A 62 29.97 2.24 31.88
N LEU A 63 28.79 1.77 32.31
CA LEU A 63 28.51 1.42 33.71
C LEU A 63 29.48 0.36 34.20
N TYR A 64 29.69 -0.69 33.41
CA TYR A 64 30.65 -1.75 33.71
C TYR A 64 32.08 -1.21 33.89
N LYS A 65 32.59 -0.41 32.94
CA LYS A 65 33.96 0.14 32.98
C LYS A 65 34.19 1.10 34.14
N THR A 66 33.13 1.75 34.61
CA THR A 66 33.21 2.75 35.69
C THR A 66 32.80 2.19 37.05
N ASN A 67 32.59 0.87 37.17
CA ASN A 67 32.10 0.20 38.38
C ASN A 67 30.78 0.78 38.92
N HIS A 68 29.92 1.30 38.03
CA HIS A 68 28.56 1.70 38.38
C HIS A 68 27.59 0.53 38.20
N SER A 69 26.51 0.58 38.96
CA SER A 69 25.42 -0.39 38.89
C SER A 69 24.43 -0.03 37.78
N TYR A 70 23.55 -0.98 37.44
CA TYR A 70 22.42 -0.71 36.55
C TYR A 70 21.52 0.44 37.06
N HIS A 71 21.39 0.59 38.38
CA HIS A 71 20.54 1.62 38.98
C HIS A 71 21.01 3.03 38.61
N ASP A 72 22.32 3.23 38.44
CA ASP A 72 22.90 4.50 38.03
C ASP A 72 22.49 4.89 36.59
N GLY A 73 22.11 3.91 35.76
CA GLY A 73 21.60 4.10 34.40
C GLY A 73 20.10 3.92 34.26
N GLU A 74 19.36 3.65 35.34
CA GLU A 74 17.96 3.21 35.26
C GLU A 74 17.07 4.20 34.50
N ARG A 75 17.22 5.49 34.76
CA ARG A 75 16.45 6.54 34.08
C ARG A 75 16.66 6.53 32.56
N PHE A 76 17.86 6.22 32.11
CA PHE A 76 18.16 6.12 30.69
C PHE A 76 17.42 4.92 30.08
N PHE A 77 17.52 3.74 30.68
CA PHE A 77 16.85 2.55 30.17
C PHE A 77 15.32 2.69 30.19
N GLN A 78 14.77 3.30 31.24
CA GLN A 78 13.34 3.64 31.27
C GLN A 78 12.94 4.60 30.15
N SER A 79 13.74 5.64 29.89
CA SER A 79 13.48 6.59 28.79
C SER A 79 13.58 5.92 27.42
N LEU A 80 14.54 5.01 27.25
CA LEU A 80 14.72 4.25 26.03
C LEU A 80 13.53 3.29 25.79
N GLN A 81 13.06 2.60 26.83
CA GLN A 81 11.87 1.76 26.74
C GLN A 81 10.64 2.58 26.37
N GLN A 82 10.43 3.74 27.01
CA GLN A 82 9.32 4.63 26.68
C GLN A 82 9.35 5.10 25.22
N LEU A 83 10.54 5.43 24.70
CA LEU A 83 10.72 5.79 23.29
C LEU A 83 10.32 4.63 22.36
N MET A 84 10.74 3.41 22.69
CA MET A 84 10.39 2.21 21.92
C MET A 84 8.89 1.93 21.94
N ASP A 85 8.24 2.06 23.09
CA ASP A 85 6.79 1.88 23.23
C ASP A 85 6.01 2.92 22.42
N GLN A 86 6.45 4.19 22.46
CA GLN A 86 5.86 5.27 21.67
C GLN A 86 6.03 5.04 20.17
N SER A 87 7.22 4.60 19.74
CA SER A 87 7.50 4.25 18.35
C SER A 87 6.62 3.09 17.87
N ASP A 88 6.45 2.06 18.69
CA ASP A 88 5.60 0.91 18.37
C ASP A 88 4.14 1.30 18.22
N SER A 89 3.64 2.18 19.10
CA SER A 89 2.30 2.74 18.97
C SER A 89 2.13 3.54 17.68
N ALA A 90 3.11 4.40 17.36
CA ALA A 90 3.10 5.18 16.12
C ALA A 90 3.16 4.29 14.86
N PHE A 91 4.00 3.25 14.87
CA PHE A 91 4.08 2.24 13.82
C PHE A 91 2.72 1.58 13.59
N ARG A 92 2.10 1.03 14.64
CA ARG A 92 0.80 0.34 14.53
C ARG A 92 -0.28 1.26 13.97
N LYS A 93 -0.34 2.51 14.45
CA LYS A 93 -1.30 3.51 13.97
C LYS A 93 -1.09 3.82 12.48
N ARG A 94 0.16 4.02 12.06
CA ARG A 94 0.47 4.35 10.67
C ARG A 94 0.24 3.16 9.74
N SER A 95 0.61 1.94 10.14
CA SER A 95 0.34 0.72 9.38
C SER A 95 -1.16 0.48 9.20
N SER A 96 -1.94 0.61 10.28
CA SER A 96 -3.41 0.49 10.19
C SER A 96 -4.03 1.55 9.27
N THR A 97 -3.52 2.79 9.31
CA THR A 97 -3.99 3.85 8.40
C THR A 97 -3.69 3.50 6.94
N LEU A 98 -2.49 2.99 6.64
CA LEU A 98 -2.13 2.58 5.28
C LEU A 98 -2.98 1.41 4.79
N GLU A 99 -3.21 0.40 5.63
CA GLU A 99 -4.08 -0.74 5.29
C GLU A 99 -5.50 -0.25 4.94
N MET A 100 -6.04 0.70 5.69
CA MET A 100 -7.37 1.28 5.40
C MET A 100 -7.38 2.06 4.08
N GLU A 101 -6.32 2.81 3.77
CA GLU A 101 -6.20 3.54 2.51
C GLU A 101 -6.07 2.59 1.32
N GLU A 102 -5.29 1.53 1.46
CA GLU A 102 -5.11 0.49 0.45
C GLU A 102 -6.41 -0.29 0.21
N GLU A 103 -7.15 -0.63 1.27
CA GLU A 103 -8.46 -1.28 1.14
C GLU A 103 -9.48 -0.37 0.41
N LYS A 104 -9.40 0.95 0.60
CA LYS A 104 -10.23 1.90 -0.17
C LYS A 104 -9.85 1.89 -1.65
N LEU A 105 -8.56 1.89 -1.97
CA LEU A 105 -8.08 1.77 -3.34
C LEU A 105 -8.57 0.47 -3.99
N ASP A 106 -8.37 -0.66 -3.31
CA ASP A 106 -8.80 -1.99 -3.78
C ASP A 106 -10.30 -2.03 -4.05
N ARG A 107 -11.12 -1.47 -3.14
CA ARG A 107 -12.57 -1.39 -3.30
C ARG A 107 -12.97 -0.53 -4.49
N ALA A 108 -12.37 0.65 -4.64
CA ALA A 108 -12.63 1.55 -5.76
C ALA A 108 -12.29 0.86 -7.10
N TYR A 109 -11.09 0.28 -7.19
CA TYR A 109 -10.65 -0.46 -8.37
C TYR A 109 -11.60 -1.61 -8.73
N ARG A 110 -11.98 -2.46 -7.77
CA ARG A 110 -12.90 -3.58 -8.03
C ARG A 110 -14.26 -3.10 -8.54
N LYS A 111 -14.77 -2.00 -7.98
CA LYS A 111 -16.05 -1.42 -8.40
C LYS A 111 -15.98 -0.89 -9.82
N GLU A 112 -14.96 -0.10 -10.15
CA GLU A 112 -14.77 0.47 -11.49
C GLU A 112 -14.51 -0.62 -12.53
N ARG A 113 -13.69 -1.61 -12.18
CA ARG A 113 -13.41 -2.78 -13.00
C ARG A 113 -14.68 -3.56 -13.33
N ALA A 114 -15.54 -3.82 -12.35
CA ALA A 114 -16.79 -4.53 -12.56
C ALA A 114 -17.75 -3.76 -13.47
N ALA A 115 -17.84 -2.43 -13.30
CA ALA A 115 -18.66 -1.58 -14.15
C ALA A 115 -18.17 -1.59 -15.62
N LEU A 116 -16.86 -1.48 -15.84
CA LEU A 116 -16.27 -1.57 -17.18
C LEU A 116 -16.47 -2.95 -17.81
N GLU A 117 -16.30 -4.03 -17.05
CA GLU A 117 -16.57 -5.40 -17.52
C GLU A 117 -18.03 -5.58 -17.95
N GLU A 118 -18.99 -5.01 -17.20
CA GLU A 118 -20.40 -5.05 -17.57
C GLU A 118 -20.68 -4.28 -18.87
N GLU A 119 -20.12 -3.08 -19.01
CA GLU A 119 -20.25 -2.25 -20.23
C GLU A 119 -19.65 -2.95 -21.46
N VAL A 120 -18.43 -3.49 -21.34
CA VAL A 120 -17.76 -4.22 -22.43
C VAL A 120 -18.57 -5.45 -22.82
N ASN A 121 -19.07 -6.21 -21.85
CA ASN A 121 -19.88 -7.40 -22.13
C ASN A 121 -21.20 -7.05 -22.82
N LYS A 122 -21.84 -5.94 -22.45
CA LYS A 122 -23.03 -5.43 -23.13
C LYS A 122 -22.71 -5.09 -24.59
N LEU A 123 -21.66 -4.30 -24.84
CA LEU A 123 -21.24 -3.93 -26.19
C LEU A 123 -20.88 -5.16 -27.04
N ARG A 124 -20.22 -6.17 -26.47
CA ARG A 124 -19.89 -7.43 -27.16
C ARG A 124 -21.14 -8.21 -27.57
N ARG A 125 -22.18 -8.23 -26.73
CA ARG A 125 -23.48 -8.86 -27.08
C ARG A 125 -24.17 -8.10 -28.20
N GLU A 126 -24.20 -6.77 -28.13
CA GLU A 126 -24.77 -5.92 -29.19
C GLU A 126 -24.03 -6.11 -30.52
N TYR A 127 -22.69 -6.14 -30.48
CA TYR A 127 -21.85 -6.41 -31.65
C TYR A 127 -22.08 -7.81 -32.24
N ALA A 128 -22.20 -8.83 -31.39
CA ALA A 128 -22.51 -10.18 -31.84
C ALA A 128 -23.87 -10.22 -32.54
N ASN A 129 -24.91 -9.66 -31.92
CA ASN A 129 -26.26 -9.64 -32.50
C ASN A 129 -26.29 -8.91 -33.85
N ALA A 130 -25.60 -7.77 -33.96
CA ALA A 130 -25.52 -6.99 -35.20
C ALA A 130 -24.71 -7.67 -36.33
N ASN A 131 -23.94 -8.72 -36.02
CA ASN A 131 -23.20 -9.51 -37.00
C ASN A 131 -23.93 -10.81 -37.43
N TYR A 132 -24.97 -11.23 -36.71
CA TYR A 132 -25.78 -12.41 -37.03
C TYR A 132 -27.16 -12.07 -37.63
N GLU A 133 -27.51 -10.78 -37.69
CA GLU A 133 -28.62 -10.22 -38.49
C GLU A 133 -28.13 -9.79 -39.87
#